data_AF-A0A087KIE9-F1
#
_entry.id   AF-A0A087KIE9-F1
#
_cell.length_a   1.000
_cell.length_b   1.000
_cell.length_c   1.000
_cell.angle_alpha   90.00
_cell.angle_beta   90.00
_cell.angle_gamma   90.00
#
_symmetry.space_group_name_H-M   'P 1'
#
loop_
_entity.id
_entity.type
_entity.pdbx_description
1 polymer ?
#
loop_
_entity_poly.entity_id
_entity_poly.type
_entity_poly.pdbx_seq_one_letter_code
_entity_poly.pdbx_strand_id
1 'polypeptide(L)'
;MKPILYVVTVALLVSGCDQVKSAIDNVMKDYGQEPAIAISPGYEINNHGHKSKVYGFSECPQSVLRSLIRETGCIIVNPDDQAVSVFIGDGEVPHQTATNEIWIVERHGEFPNNAIRFKRPDNSYVIPFGK
;
A
#
# COMPACT_ATOMS: atom_id res chain seq x y z
N MET A 1 -25.88 -9.63 7.15
CA MET A 1 -25.03 -8.77 8.02
C MET A 1 -23.85 -8.33 7.17
N LYS A 2 -23.67 -7.02 6.94
CA LYS A 2 -22.56 -6.49 6.11
C LYS A 2 -21.36 -6.22 7.02
N PRO A 3 -20.16 -6.76 6.75
CA PRO A 3 -18.98 -6.43 7.54
C PRO A 3 -18.56 -4.98 7.26
N ILE A 4 -18.47 -4.18 8.32
CA ILE A 4 -18.01 -2.80 8.28
C ILE A 4 -16.48 -2.86 8.28
N LEU A 5 -15.87 -2.55 7.13
CA LEU A 5 -14.42 -2.46 6.97
C LEU A 5 -13.94 -1.15 7.62
N TYR A 6 -13.21 -1.24 8.73
CA TYR A 6 -12.61 -0.10 9.41
C TYR A 6 -11.20 0.14 8.86
N VAL A 7 -10.96 1.34 8.33
CA VAL A 7 -9.65 1.73 7.79
C VAL A 7 -9.08 2.89 8.59
N VAL A 8 -7.90 2.68 9.17
CA VAL A 8 -7.17 3.70 9.93
C VAL A 8 -6.41 4.60 8.93
N THR A 9 -6.70 5.90 8.95
CA THR A 9 -5.97 6.91 8.17
C THR A 9 -4.99 7.64 9.09
N VAL A 10 -3.68 7.57 8.80
CA VAL A 10 -2.67 8.30 9.59
C VAL A 10 -2.26 9.57 8.83
N ALA A 11 -2.72 10.73 9.31
CA ALA A 11 -2.19 12.03 8.89
C ALA A 11 -0.91 12.32 9.71
N LEU A 12 0.27 12.11 9.10
CA LEU A 12 1.55 12.38 9.74
C LEU A 12 1.85 13.89 9.73
N LEU A 13 1.38 14.62 10.75
CA LEU A 13 1.97 15.90 11.13
C LEU A 13 3.11 15.65 12.13
N VAL A 14 4.27 16.20 11.81
CA VAL A 14 5.56 15.99 12.47
C VAL A 14 5.51 16.33 13.97
N SER A 15 5.53 15.32 14.83
CA SER A 15 6.16 15.39 16.15
C SER A 15 6.53 13.97 16.63
N GLY A 16 7.83 13.69 16.71
CA GLY A 16 8.42 12.52 17.38
C GLY A 16 8.02 11.11 16.87
N CYS A 17 8.99 10.35 16.35
CA CYS A 17 8.79 8.94 16.00
C CYS A 17 8.25 8.09 17.19
N ASP A 18 8.53 8.47 18.44
CA ASP A 18 8.05 7.77 19.63
C ASP A 18 6.54 7.93 19.89
N GLN A 19 5.95 9.09 19.58
CA GLN A 19 4.51 9.29 19.76
C GLN A 19 3.71 8.61 18.65
N VAL A 20 4.22 8.61 17.42
CA VAL A 20 3.63 7.87 16.30
C VAL A 20 3.70 6.37 16.55
N LYS A 21 4.84 5.86 17.04
CA LYS A 21 4.99 4.44 17.38
C LYS A 21 4.04 4.00 18.48
N SER A 22 3.92 4.76 19.57
CA SER A 22 2.99 4.41 20.66
C SER A 22 1.52 4.53 20.25
N ALA A 23 1.14 5.48 19.39
CA ALA A 23 -0.21 5.57 18.83
C ALA A 23 -0.52 4.36 17.91
N ILE A 24 0.43 3.97 17.06
CA ILE A 24 0.29 2.78 16.20
C ILE A 24 0.21 1.51 17.06
N ASP A 25 1.09 1.36 18.05
CA ASP A 25 1.13 0.20 18.95
C ASP A 25 -0.17 0.06 19.77
N ASN A 26 -0.75 1.18 20.22
CA ASN A 26 -2.02 1.18 20.97
C ASN A 26 -3.22 0.85 20.08
N VAL A 27 -3.28 1.46 18.89
CA VAL A 27 -4.29 1.10 17.87
C VAL A 27 -4.16 -0.39 17.53
N MET A 28 -2.95 -0.88 17.28
CA MET A 28 -2.70 -2.29 16.93
C MET A 28 -2.99 -3.27 18.07
N LYS A 29 -2.82 -2.87 19.33
CA LYS A 29 -3.23 -3.66 20.51
C LYS A 29 -4.75 -3.80 20.63
N ASP A 30 -5.51 -2.76 20.29
CA ASP A 30 -6.98 -2.75 20.46
C ASP A 30 -7.72 -3.61 19.43
N TYR A 31 -7.15 -3.84 18.24
CA TYR A 31 -7.81 -4.63 17.19
C TYR A 31 -7.60 -6.15 17.33
N GLY A 32 -6.55 -6.60 18.02
CA GLY A 32 -6.24 -8.03 18.21
C GLY A 32 -5.97 -8.82 16.92
N GLN A 33 -6.04 -8.18 15.76
CA GLN A 33 -5.90 -8.74 14.42
C GLN A 33 -5.06 -7.79 13.57
N GLU A 34 -4.25 -8.36 12.67
CA GLU A 34 -3.47 -7.57 11.72
C GLU A 34 -4.44 -6.78 10.80
N PRO A 35 -4.26 -5.45 10.65
CA PRO A 35 -5.12 -4.67 9.77
C PRO A 35 -4.71 -4.84 8.30
N ALA A 36 -5.64 -4.56 7.39
CA ALA A 36 -5.30 -4.39 6.00
C ALA A 36 -4.46 -3.10 5.80
N ILE A 37 -3.49 -3.17 4.88
CA ILE A 37 -2.64 -2.02 4.52
C ILE A 37 -3.15 -1.42 3.21
N ALA A 38 -3.30 -0.09 3.19
CA ALA A 38 -3.64 0.65 1.99
C ALA A 38 -2.44 1.46 1.50
N ILE A 39 -1.97 1.16 0.29
CA ILE A 39 -0.98 1.97 -0.43
C ILE A 39 -1.74 2.93 -1.35
N SER A 40 -1.48 4.22 -1.19
CA SER A 40 -2.11 5.28 -1.99
C SER A 40 -1.76 5.13 -3.48
N PRO A 41 -2.69 5.49 -4.39
CA PRO A 41 -2.40 5.54 -5.81
C PRO A 41 -1.23 6.50 -6.10
N GLY A 42 -0.42 6.16 -7.10
CA GLY A 42 0.68 6.99 -7.56
C GLY A 42 1.98 6.80 -6.78
N TYR A 43 2.09 5.75 -5.98
CA TYR A 43 3.32 5.43 -5.25
C TYR A 43 4.50 5.25 -6.21
N GLU A 44 5.62 5.95 -5.96
CA GLU A 44 6.77 5.94 -6.87
C GLU A 44 7.74 4.80 -6.55
N ILE A 45 8.03 3.98 -7.56
CA ILE A 45 8.98 2.86 -7.46
C ILE A 45 10.14 3.03 -8.44
N ASN A 46 11.26 2.39 -8.10
CA ASN A 46 12.33 2.14 -9.05
C ASN A 46 11.94 0.96 -9.95
N ASN A 47 11.61 1.26 -11.19
CA ASN A 47 11.34 0.29 -12.23
C ASN A 47 12.54 0.22 -13.18
N HIS A 48 13.47 -0.70 -12.90
CA HIS A 48 14.66 -0.91 -13.74
C HIS A 48 15.51 0.36 -13.98
N GLY A 49 15.68 1.19 -12.95
CA GLY A 49 16.42 2.45 -13.01
C GLY A 49 15.56 3.67 -13.37
N HIS A 50 14.29 3.46 -13.72
CA HIS A 50 13.35 4.52 -14.06
C HIS A 50 12.34 4.76 -12.95
N LYS A 51 11.85 6.00 -12.86
CA LYS A 51 10.76 6.35 -11.95
C LYS A 51 9.43 6.00 -12.58
N SER A 52 8.70 5.07 -11.96
CA SER A 52 7.33 4.75 -12.37
C SER A 52 6.38 4.86 -11.20
N LYS A 53 5.12 5.18 -11.48
CA LYS A 53 4.03 5.23 -10.51
C LYS A 53 3.26 3.92 -10.51
N VAL A 54 2.81 3.53 -9.32
CA VAL A 54 2.11 2.30 -9.05
C VAL A 54 0.72 2.60 -8.52
N TYR A 55 -0.22 1.76 -8.92
CA TYR A 55 -1.62 1.91 -8.62
C TYR A 55 -2.27 0.54 -8.43
N GLY A 56 -3.38 0.52 -7.69
CA GLY A 56 -4.17 -0.68 -7.48
C GLY A 56 -5.60 -0.54 -8.03
N PHE A 57 -6.39 -1.57 -7.82
CA PHE A 57 -7.74 -1.68 -8.37
C PHE A 57 -8.84 -1.37 -7.33
N SER A 58 -8.46 -1.19 -6.07
CA SER A 58 -9.40 -1.04 -4.97
C SER A 58 -9.78 0.42 -4.75
N GLU A 59 -11.03 0.64 -4.34
CA GLU A 59 -11.45 1.95 -3.86
C GLU A 59 -10.63 2.37 -2.64
N CYS A 60 -10.12 3.60 -2.66
CA CYS A 60 -9.38 4.13 -1.53
C CYS A 60 -10.34 4.45 -0.37
N PRO A 61 -9.93 4.15 0.88
CA PRO A 61 -10.66 4.58 2.08
C PRO A 61 -10.91 6.10 2.07
N GLN A 62 -12.13 6.50 2.43
CA GLN A 62 -12.77 7.77 2.03
C GLN A 62 -12.19 9.11 2.57
N SER A 63 -10.96 9.16 3.06
CA SER A 63 -10.41 10.35 3.72
C SER A 63 -9.31 11.10 2.95
N VAL A 64 -8.75 10.59 1.84
CA VAL A 64 -7.54 11.21 1.25
C VAL A 64 -7.70 11.81 -0.15
N LEU A 65 -8.49 11.25 -1.08
CA LEU A 65 -8.45 11.71 -2.48
C LEU A 65 -9.79 11.56 -3.23
N ARG A 66 -10.85 12.24 -2.77
CA ARG A 66 -12.18 12.15 -3.42
C ARG A 66 -12.29 12.84 -4.78
N SER A 67 -11.25 13.47 -5.32
CA SER A 67 -11.43 14.48 -6.39
C SER A 67 -10.58 14.41 -7.65
N LEU A 68 -9.55 13.56 -7.79
CA LEU A 68 -8.64 13.75 -8.94
C LEU A 68 -8.47 12.61 -9.93
N ILE A 69 -8.70 11.34 -9.58
CA ILE A 69 -8.49 10.27 -10.55
C ILE A 69 -9.49 9.14 -10.29
N ARG A 70 -10.64 9.17 -10.98
CA ARG A 70 -11.65 8.10 -10.92
C ARG A 70 -11.16 6.77 -11.47
N GLU A 71 -10.05 6.79 -12.22
CA GLU A 71 -9.53 5.59 -12.86
C GLU A 71 -8.58 4.83 -11.93
N THR A 72 -7.72 5.49 -11.16
CA THR A 72 -6.65 4.82 -10.40
C THR A 72 -7.00 4.56 -8.93
N GLY A 73 -6.88 3.30 -8.47
CA GLY A 73 -7.21 2.87 -7.11
C GLY A 73 -6.01 2.67 -6.18
N CYS A 74 -6.32 2.38 -4.92
CA CYS A 74 -5.36 1.98 -3.89
C CYS A 74 -4.96 0.50 -4.08
N ILE A 75 -3.76 0.15 -3.63
CA ILE A 75 -3.41 -1.25 -3.40
C ILE A 75 -3.80 -1.57 -1.97
N ILE A 76 -4.72 -2.52 -1.80
CA ILE A 76 -5.11 -3.04 -0.49
C ILE A 76 -4.44 -4.40 -0.30
N VAL A 77 -3.75 -4.57 0.82
CA VAL A 77 -3.08 -5.82 1.20
C VAL A 77 -3.72 -6.30 2.49
N ASN A 78 -4.55 -7.33 2.41
CA ASN A 78 -5.16 -7.98 3.56
C ASN A 78 -4.15 -8.89 4.26
N PRO A 79 -4.36 -9.24 5.55
CA PRO A 79 -3.42 -10.07 6.32
C PRO A 79 -3.03 -11.38 5.64
N ASP A 80 -4.01 -12.05 5.02
CA ASP A 80 -3.81 -13.37 4.40
C ASP A 80 -3.46 -13.30 2.90
N ASP A 81 -3.35 -12.10 2.31
CA ASP A 81 -3.01 -11.96 0.90
C ASP A 81 -1.58 -12.44 0.64
N GLN A 82 -1.47 -13.40 -0.27
CA GLN A 82 -0.17 -13.93 -0.74
C GLN A 82 0.35 -13.17 -1.95
N ALA A 83 -0.53 -12.48 -2.67
CA ALA A 83 -0.20 -11.72 -3.85
C ALA A 83 -1.17 -10.54 -4.03
N VAL A 84 -0.70 -9.50 -4.71
CA VAL A 84 -1.49 -8.31 -5.04
C VAL A 84 -1.34 -7.96 -6.51
N SER A 85 -2.44 -7.57 -7.14
CA SER A 85 -2.42 -7.09 -8.53
C SER A 85 -2.23 -5.58 -8.53
N VAL A 86 -1.31 -5.12 -9.36
CA VAL A 86 -0.98 -3.70 -9.53
C VAL A 86 -0.86 -3.36 -11.00
N PHE A 87 -0.87 -2.08 -11.31
CA PHE A 87 -0.41 -1.61 -12.60
C PHE A 87 0.59 -0.47 -12.44
N ILE A 88 1.55 -0.46 -13.35
CA ILE A 88 2.74 0.37 -13.32
C ILE A 88 2.72 1.25 -14.58
N GLY A 89 2.88 2.56 -14.40
CA GLY A 89 2.94 3.49 -15.52
C GLY A 89 3.90 4.65 -15.27
N ASP A 90 4.31 5.32 -16.34
CA ASP A 90 5.16 6.50 -16.29
C ASP A 90 4.34 7.80 -16.25
N GLY A 91 4.41 8.54 -15.14
CA GLY A 91 3.65 9.80 -14.97
C GLY A 91 2.24 9.59 -14.44
N GLU A 92 1.33 10.55 -14.68
CA GLU A 92 -0.12 10.36 -14.38
C GLU A 92 -0.75 9.61 -15.53
N VAL A 93 -0.79 8.29 -15.43
CA VAL A 93 -1.12 7.43 -16.57
C VAL A 93 -2.58 7.00 -16.51
N PRO A 94 -3.35 7.13 -17.61
CA PRO A 94 -4.58 6.38 -17.80
C PRO A 94 -4.27 4.88 -17.79
N HIS A 95 -5.12 4.05 -17.19
CA HIS A 95 -4.93 2.58 -17.06
C HIS A 95 -4.51 1.86 -18.35
N GLN A 96 -4.91 2.40 -19.50
CA GLN A 96 -4.79 1.75 -20.80
C GLN A 96 -3.35 1.61 -21.30
N THR A 97 -2.40 2.39 -20.78
CA THR A 97 -0.97 2.31 -21.14
C THR A 97 -0.09 1.80 -20.01
N ALA A 98 -0.69 1.34 -18.90
CA ALA A 98 0.03 0.79 -17.77
C ALA A 98 0.29 -0.71 -17.92
N THR A 99 1.43 -1.16 -17.40
CA THR A 99 1.80 -2.58 -17.34
C THR A 99 1.20 -3.20 -16.09
N ASN A 100 0.40 -4.26 -16.25
CA ASN A 100 -0.13 -5.03 -15.11
C ASN A 100 0.93 -5.99 -14.56
N GLU A 101 1.08 -6.03 -13.24
CA GLU A 101 1.92 -6.99 -12.54
C GLU A 101 1.16 -7.64 -11.38
N ILE A 102 1.54 -8.88 -11.06
CA ILE A 102 1.15 -9.55 -9.82
C ILE A 102 2.39 -9.63 -8.95
N TRP A 103 2.33 -9.01 -7.78
CA TRP A 103 3.43 -9.02 -6.81
C TRP A 103 3.14 -10.01 -5.70
N ILE A 104 4.15 -10.78 -5.32
CA ILE A 104 4.09 -11.70 -4.18
C ILE A 104 4.29 -10.89 -2.90
N VAL A 105 3.48 -11.15 -1.89
CA VAL A 105 3.57 -10.54 -0.56
C VAL A 105 4.42 -11.44 0.33
N GLU A 106 5.62 -10.98 0.68
CA GLU A 106 6.50 -11.64 1.66
C GLU A 106 6.33 -10.97 3.02
N ARG A 107 5.98 -11.77 4.04
CA ARG A 107 5.80 -11.34 5.42
C ARG A 107 6.89 -11.96 6.28
N HIS A 108 7.62 -11.14 7.02
CA HIS A 108 8.70 -11.59 7.90
C HIS A 108 8.44 -11.16 9.34
N GLY A 109 8.45 -12.11 10.27
CA GLY A 109 8.10 -11.88 11.67
C GLY A 109 6.61 -12.04 11.95
N GLU A 110 6.22 -11.74 13.17
CA GLU A 110 4.83 -11.83 13.64
C GLU A 110 4.27 -10.44 13.90
N PHE A 111 2.98 -10.25 13.63
CA PHE A 111 2.26 -9.04 13.99
C PHE A 111 2.43 -8.74 15.51
N PRO A 112 2.64 -7.48 15.93
CA PRO A 112 2.64 -6.24 15.13
C PRO A 112 4.00 -5.84 14.53
N ASN A 113 5.03 -6.67 14.69
CA ASN A 113 6.40 -6.35 14.27
C ASN A 113 6.78 -6.98 12.93
N ASN A 114 5.80 -7.46 12.16
CA ASN A 114 6.07 -8.07 10.88
C ASN A 114 6.47 -7.00 9.85
N ALA A 115 7.43 -7.34 9.00
CA ALA A 115 7.82 -6.55 7.85
C ALA A 115 7.19 -7.14 6.59
N ILE A 116 6.63 -6.27 5.75
CA ILE A 116 6.04 -6.67 4.47
C ILE A 116 6.92 -6.17 3.34
N ARG A 117 7.24 -7.08 2.41
CA ARG A 117 7.98 -6.81 1.19
C ARG A 117 7.19 -7.33 0.01
N PHE A 118 7.32 -6.66 -1.13
CA PHE A 118 6.70 -7.08 -2.38
C PHE A 118 7.77 -7.57 -3.34
N LYS A 119 7.54 -8.74 -3.92
CA LYS A 119 8.41 -9.34 -4.92
C LYS A 119 7.71 -9.34 -6.28
N ARG A 120 8.40 -8.83 -7.29
CA ARG A 120 7.91 -8.72 -8.67
C ARG A 120 8.01 -10.06 -9.40
N PRO A 121 7.36 -10.21 -10.58
CA PRO A 121 7.42 -11.43 -11.38
C PRO A 121 8.85 -11.86 -11.80
N ASP A 122 9.77 -10.90 -11.90
CA ASP A 122 11.19 -11.11 -12.21
C ASP A 122 12.04 -11.52 -10.99
N ASN A 123 11.40 -11.80 -9.85
CA ASN A 123 12.01 -12.08 -8.55
C ASN A 123 12.76 -10.90 -7.90
N SER A 124 12.74 -9.70 -8.47
CA SER A 124 13.27 -8.50 -7.84
C SER A 124 12.32 -7.98 -6.76
N TYR A 125 12.85 -7.23 -5.79
CA TYR A 125 12.03 -6.55 -4.80
C TYR A 125 11.52 -5.22 -5.34
N VAL A 126 10.31 -4.84 -4.95
CA VAL A 126 9.80 -3.49 -5.16
C VAL A 126 10.57 -2.53 -4.26
N ILE A 127 11.25 -1.56 -4.88
CA ILE A 127 12.05 -0.56 -4.19
C ILE A 127 11.42 0.82 -4.41
N PRO A 128 11.25 1.64 -3.37
CA PRO A 128 10.77 3.02 -3.52
C PRO A 128 11.74 3.84 -4.38
N PHE A 129 11.24 4.70 -5.25
CA PHE A 129 12.14 5.55 -6.04
C PHE A 129 12.89 6.56 -5.15
N GLY A 130 14.18 6.76 -5.40
CA GLY A 130 15.00 7.74 -4.67
C GLY A 130 15.45 7.32 -3.26
N LYS A 131 15.34 6.02 -2.93
CA LYS A 131 15.94 5.43 -1.72
C LYS A 131 17.22 4.67 -2.03
#